data_AF-A0A0C9V737-F1
#
_entry.id   AF-A0A0C9V737-F1
#
_cell.length_a   1.000
_cell.length_b   1.000
_cell.length_c   1.000
_cell.angle_alpha   90.00
_cell.angle_beta   90.00
_cell.angle_gamma   90.00
#
_symmetry.space_group_name_H-M   'P 1'
#
loop_
_entity.id
_entity.type
_entity.pdbx_description
1 polymer ?
#
loop_
_entity_poly.entity_id
_entity_poly.type
_entity_poly.pdbx_seq_one_letter_code
_entity_poly.pdbx_strand_id
1 'polypeptide(L)'
;MVGALNLYLDPTLSLSWREASVLASKAAGHGVYHACSLWSWIHRYLTTKKLPLHHYCQSQSLLEDEDLPQAIQLHLQEISKSGYIRAEDIVDFISSPTMQEQFADKKLTITIRRA
;
A
#
# COMPACT_ATOMS: atom_id res chain seq x y z
N MET A 1 -14.39 2.22 10.73
CA MET A 1 -14.23 2.72 12.12
C MET A 1 -15.35 3.69 12.50
N VAL A 2 -15.52 4.79 11.73
CA VAL A 2 -16.55 5.82 12.00
C VAL A 2 -17.95 5.24 12.12
N GLY A 3 -18.36 4.35 11.23
CA GLY A 3 -19.68 3.70 11.31
C GLY A 3 -19.94 2.96 12.62
N ALA A 4 -18.93 2.27 13.18
CA ALA A 4 -19.07 1.57 14.46
C ALA A 4 -19.19 2.53 15.66
N LEU A 5 -18.46 3.66 15.62
CA LEU A 5 -18.55 4.71 16.64
C LEU A 5 -19.91 5.41 16.61
N ASN A 6 -20.41 5.76 15.42
CA ASN A 6 -21.71 6.40 15.27
C ASN A 6 -22.84 5.53 15.81
N LEU A 7 -22.81 4.23 15.53
CA LEU A 7 -23.80 3.27 16.01
C LEU A 7 -23.75 3.05 17.53
N TYR A 8 -22.59 3.18 18.15
CA TYR A 8 -22.47 3.08 19.60
C TYR A 8 -22.90 4.37 20.33
N LEU A 9 -22.59 5.53 19.76
CA LEU A 9 -22.86 6.84 20.36
C LEU A 9 -24.32 7.29 20.18
N ASP A 10 -25.09 6.57 19.36
CA ASP A 10 -26.50 6.86 19.14
C ASP A 10 -27.32 6.52 20.41
N PRO A 11 -27.96 7.50 21.07
CA PRO A 11 -28.74 7.25 22.29
C PRO A 11 -30.00 6.42 22.03
N THR A 12 -30.45 6.31 20.78
CA THR A 12 -31.64 5.53 20.40
C THR A 12 -31.29 4.06 20.16
N LEU A 13 -30.09 3.80 19.65
CA LEU A 13 -29.53 2.45 19.49
C LEU A 13 -28.62 2.16 20.68
N SER A 14 -29.18 1.59 21.75
CA SER A 14 -28.44 1.11 22.93
C SER A 14 -27.59 -0.15 22.63
N LEU A 15 -26.78 -0.09 21.57
CA LEU A 15 -25.94 -1.19 21.12
C LEU A 15 -24.66 -1.28 21.95
N SER A 16 -24.29 -2.50 22.29
CA SER A 16 -22.95 -2.76 22.81
C SER A 16 -21.89 -2.48 21.74
N TRP A 17 -20.66 -2.20 22.19
CA TRP A 17 -19.52 -1.95 21.29
C TRP A 17 -19.28 -3.12 20.30
N ARG A 18 -19.69 -4.33 20.69
CA ARG A 18 -19.53 -5.56 19.89
C ARG A 18 -20.57 -5.60 18.78
N GLU A 19 -21.82 -5.30 19.10
CA GLU A 19 -22.93 -5.28 18.15
C GLU A 19 -22.76 -4.15 17.14
N ALA A 20 -22.43 -2.94 17.60
CA ALA A 20 -22.18 -1.79 16.74
C ALA A 20 -21.05 -2.06 15.73
N SER A 21 -19.97 -2.72 16.16
CA SER A 21 -18.84 -3.05 15.29
C SER A 21 -19.17 -4.18 14.30
N VAL A 22 -19.92 -5.20 14.71
CA VAL A 22 -20.38 -6.27 13.81
C VAL A 22 -21.36 -5.71 12.78
N LEU A 23 -22.27 -4.84 13.19
CA LEU A 23 -23.23 -4.19 12.31
C LEU A 23 -22.54 -3.30 11.27
N ALA A 24 -21.60 -2.44 11.71
CA ALA A 24 -20.79 -1.62 10.82
C ALA A 24 -19.96 -2.45 9.84
N SER A 25 -19.37 -3.56 10.31
CA SER A 25 -18.62 -4.48 9.47
C SER A 25 -19.50 -5.12 8.40
N LYS A 26 -20.68 -5.63 8.78
CA LYS A 26 -21.64 -6.23 7.84
C LYS A 26 -22.17 -5.22 6.83
N ALA A 27 -22.47 -4.00 7.27
CA ALA A 27 -22.89 -2.90 6.40
C ALA A 27 -21.80 -2.53 5.36
N ALA A 28 -20.52 -2.73 5.71
CA ALA A 28 -19.38 -2.57 4.81
C ALA A 28 -19.07 -3.83 3.96
N GLY A 29 -19.87 -4.89 4.03
CA GLY A 29 -19.65 -6.14 3.30
C GLY A 29 -18.54 -7.04 3.88
N HIS A 30 -18.13 -6.81 5.12
CA HIS A 30 -17.06 -7.56 5.78
C HIS A 30 -17.56 -8.45 6.94
N GLY A 31 -16.82 -9.54 7.20
CA GLY A 31 -17.13 -10.50 8.27
C GLY A 31 -16.64 -10.12 9.67
N VAL A 32 -16.85 -11.01 10.63
CA VAL A 32 -16.56 -10.79 12.07
C VAL A 32 -15.09 -10.41 12.35
N TYR A 33 -14.15 -10.93 11.56
CA TYR A 33 -12.74 -10.57 11.70
C TYR A 33 -12.49 -9.06 11.53
N HIS A 34 -13.17 -8.44 10.57
CA HIS A 34 -13.07 -7.00 10.36
C HIS A 34 -13.67 -6.22 11.53
N ALA A 35 -14.75 -6.71 12.16
CA ALA A 35 -15.27 -6.13 13.39
C ALA A 35 -14.24 -6.15 14.54
N CYS A 36 -13.45 -7.21 14.67
CA CYS A 36 -12.34 -7.27 15.63
C CYS A 36 -11.24 -6.25 15.30
N SER A 37 -10.89 -6.10 14.02
CA SER A 37 -9.93 -5.07 13.59
C SER A 37 -10.43 -3.65 13.90
N LEU A 38 -11.73 -3.38 13.69
CA LEU A 38 -12.35 -2.11 14.05
C LEU A 38 -12.22 -1.81 15.55
N TRP A 39 -12.42 -2.82 16.41
CA TRP A 39 -12.18 -2.70 17.85
C TRP A 39 -10.73 -2.33 18.18
N SER A 40 -9.76 -3.07 17.63
CA SER A 40 -8.34 -2.81 17.87
C SER A 40 -7.96 -1.39 17.44
N TRP A 41 -8.52 -0.88 16.34
CA TRP A 41 -8.29 0.49 15.86
C TRP A 41 -8.90 1.54 16.78
N ILE A 42 -10.11 1.31 17.28
CA ILE A 42 -10.76 2.21 18.24
C ILE A 42 -9.95 2.28 19.54
N HIS A 43 -9.59 1.12 20.11
CA HIS A 43 -8.77 1.08 21.33
C HIS A 43 -7.43 1.79 21.12
N ARG A 44 -6.75 1.53 20.00
CA ARG A 44 -5.50 2.20 19.65
C ARG A 44 -5.69 3.71 19.52
N TYR A 45 -6.78 4.17 18.93
CA TYR A 45 -7.12 5.59 18.85
C TYR A 45 -7.35 6.20 20.25
N LEU A 46 -8.06 5.51 21.14
CA LEU A 46 -8.30 6.01 22.50
C LEU A 46 -7.00 6.18 23.28
N THR A 47 -6.06 5.24 23.15
CA THR A 47 -4.74 5.28 23.81
C THR A 47 -3.81 6.32 23.20
N THR A 48 -3.72 6.37 21.87
CA THR A 48 -2.69 7.19 21.18
C THR A 48 -3.21 8.55 20.71
N LYS A 49 -4.53 8.77 20.72
CA LYS A 49 -5.25 9.92 20.13
C LYS A 49 -4.94 10.18 18.66
N LYS A 50 -4.34 9.20 17.98
CA LYS A 50 -4.00 9.25 16.56
C LYS A 50 -4.90 8.32 15.79
N LEU A 51 -5.55 8.84 14.74
CA LEU A 51 -6.37 8.04 13.85
C LEU A 51 -5.49 6.94 13.22
N PRO A 52 -6.02 5.70 13.05
CA PRO A 52 -5.34 4.71 12.26
C PRO A 52 -5.17 5.31 10.87
N LEU A 53 -3.91 5.56 10.48
CA LEU A 53 -3.61 5.96 9.12
C LEU A 53 -4.00 4.77 8.25
N HIS A 54 -5.07 4.92 7.47
CA HIS A 54 -5.29 4.04 6.35
C HIS A 54 -4.09 4.27 5.45
N HIS A 55 -3.25 3.26 5.32
CA HIS A 55 -2.11 3.29 4.42
C HIS A 55 -2.58 3.17 2.96
N TYR A 56 -3.56 3.99 2.57
CA TYR A 56 -3.88 4.23 1.17
C TYR A 56 -2.60 4.85 0.61
N CYS A 57 -1.97 4.19 -0.38
CA CYS A 57 -0.66 4.52 -0.95
C CYS A 57 0.63 4.11 -0.19
N GLN A 58 0.66 3.22 0.81
CA GLN A 58 2.00 2.71 1.27
C GLN A 58 2.58 1.57 0.44
N SER A 59 1.77 0.97 -0.41
CA SER A 59 2.24 0.01 -1.40
C SER A 59 2.16 0.61 -2.79
N GLN A 60 2.38 1.93 -2.95
CA GLN A 60 2.79 2.42 -4.26
C GLN A 60 4.18 1.85 -4.49
N SER A 61 4.22 0.77 -5.28
CA SER A 61 5.50 0.29 -5.77
C SER A 61 6.16 1.44 -6.54
N LEU A 62 7.48 1.54 -6.50
CA LEU A 62 8.21 2.54 -7.29
C LEU A 62 7.89 2.46 -8.80
N LEU A 63 7.28 1.35 -9.25
CA LEU A 63 6.80 1.14 -10.61
C LEU A 63 5.51 1.91 -10.94
N GLU A 64 4.78 2.41 -9.94
CA GLU A 64 3.60 3.28 -10.17
C GLU A 64 3.99 4.72 -10.46
N ASP A 65 5.24 5.09 -10.19
CA ASP A 65 5.80 6.37 -10.59
C ASP A 65 6.15 6.32 -12.07
N GLU A 66 5.34 6.96 -12.92
CA GLU A 66 5.39 6.83 -14.39
C GLU A 66 6.78 7.09 -15.00
N ASP A 67 7.60 7.92 -14.37
CA ASP A 67 8.95 8.27 -14.84
C ASP A 67 9.90 7.05 -14.88
N LEU A 68 9.79 6.14 -13.90
CA LEU A 68 10.63 4.95 -13.80
C LEU A 68 10.36 3.91 -14.91
N PRO A 69 9.12 3.42 -15.13
CA PRO A 69 8.84 2.48 -16.21
C PRO A 69 9.11 3.09 -17.58
N GLN A 70 8.93 4.39 -17.77
CA GLN A 70 9.27 5.07 -19.03
C GLN A 70 10.78 5.02 -19.30
N ALA A 71 11.62 5.31 -18.30
CA ALA A 71 13.07 5.22 -18.42
C ALA A 71 13.55 3.78 -18.74
N ILE A 72 12.98 2.78 -18.05
CA ILE A 72 13.27 1.37 -18.33
C ILE A 72 12.83 0.99 -19.75
N GLN A 73 11.64 1.40 -20.18
CA GLN A 73 11.14 1.11 -21.52
C GLN A 73 12.03 1.71 -22.62
N LEU A 74 12.49 2.95 -22.46
CA LEU A 74 13.40 3.59 -23.41
C LEU A 74 14.71 2.81 -23.54
N HIS A 75 15.29 2.41 -22.42
CA HIS A 75 16.53 1.63 -22.40
C HIS A 75 16.36 0.26 -23.08
N LEU A 76 15.25 -0.43 -22.77
CA LEU A 76 14.93 -1.71 -23.39
C LEU A 76 14.66 -1.58 -24.89
N GLN A 77 14.04 -0.48 -25.34
CA GLN A 77 13.87 -0.19 -26.76
C GLN A 77 15.21 -0.02 -27.48
N GLU A 78 16.21 0.62 -26.86
CA GLU A 78 17.55 0.73 -27.44
C GLU A 78 18.24 -0.63 -27.54
N ILE A 79 18.17 -1.46 -26.49
CA ILE A 79 18.75 -2.82 -26.48
C ILE A 79 18.07 -3.73 -27.49
N SER A 80 16.75 -3.62 -27.66
CA SER A 80 16.02 -4.42 -28.66
C SER A 80 16.46 -4.18 -30.10
N LYS A 81 17.09 -3.02 -30.39
CA LYS A 81 17.67 -2.74 -31.71
C LYS A 81 18.98 -3.49 -31.93
N SER A 82 19.72 -3.80 -30.86
CA SER A 82 21.04 -4.44 -30.92
C SER A 82 21.02 -5.92 -30.57
N GLY A 83 19.97 -6.43 -29.91
CA GLY A 83 19.88 -7.84 -29.55
C GLY A 83 18.67 -8.24 -28.71
N TYR A 84 18.83 -9.35 -27.97
CA TYR A 84 17.80 -9.94 -27.13
C TYR A 84 17.80 -9.35 -25.72
N ILE A 85 16.62 -9.03 -25.19
CA ILE A 85 16.45 -8.45 -23.85
C ILE A 85 16.60 -9.52 -22.77
N ARG A 86 17.41 -9.26 -21.75
CA ARG A 86 17.58 -10.10 -20.56
C ARG A 86 17.14 -9.35 -19.31
N ALA A 87 16.81 -10.11 -18.27
CA ALA A 87 16.54 -9.54 -16.95
C ALA A 87 17.78 -8.85 -16.34
N GLU A 88 18.98 -9.32 -16.73
CA GLU A 88 20.27 -8.73 -16.37
C GLU A 88 20.37 -7.27 -16.83
N ASP A 89 19.91 -6.97 -18.04
CA ASP A 89 19.96 -5.62 -18.62
C ASP A 89 19.19 -4.59 -17.77
N ILE A 90 18.06 -4.99 -17.19
CA ILE A 90 17.26 -4.12 -16.31
C ILE A 90 18.00 -3.86 -14.99
N VAL A 91 18.67 -4.89 -14.45
CA VAL A 91 19.42 -4.77 -13.20
C VAL A 91 20.66 -3.90 -13.39
N ASP A 92 21.35 -4.07 -14.52
CA ASP A 92 22.52 -3.27 -14.88
C ASP A 92 22.14 -1.81 -15.11
N PHE A 93 21.01 -1.57 -15.80
CA PHE A 93 20.47 -0.21 -16.02
C PHE A 93 20.14 0.50 -14.70
N ILE A 94 19.45 -0.17 -13.78
CA ILE A 94 19.08 0.40 -12.48
C ILE A 94 20.30 0.58 -11.58
N SER A 95 21.34 -0.24 -11.77
CA SER A 95 22.61 -0.12 -11.06
C SER A 95 23.54 0.95 -11.63
N SER A 96 23.19 1.57 -12.78
CA SER A 96 23.97 2.63 -13.39
C SER A 96 24.01 3.89 -12.50
N PRO A 97 25.16 4.60 -12.44
CA PRO A 97 25.30 5.79 -11.59
C PRO A 97 24.31 6.89 -11.99
N THR A 98 24.01 7.02 -13.29
CA THR A 98 23.04 7.99 -13.82
C THR A 98 21.62 7.77 -13.30
N MET A 99 21.17 6.50 -13.21
CA MET A 99 19.85 6.17 -12.69
C MET A 99 19.79 6.29 -11.16
N GLN A 100 20.88 5.95 -10.47
CA GLN A 100 20.96 6.14 -9.01
C GLN A 100 20.97 7.62 -8.63
N GLU A 101 21.58 8.48 -9.43
CA GLU A 101 21.56 9.94 -9.23
C GLU A 101 20.17 10.54 -9.55
N GLN A 102 19.56 10.14 -10.67
CA GLN A 102 18.24 10.64 -11.09
C GLN A 102 17.13 10.31 -10.08
N PHE A 103 17.27 9.21 -9.35
CA PHE A 103 16.31 8.74 -8.36
C PHE A 103 16.92 8.63 -6.96
N ALA A 104 17.91 9.47 -6.61
CA ALA A 104 18.63 9.41 -5.32
C ALA A 104 17.71 9.45 -4.09
N ASP A 105 16.56 10.11 -4.20
CA ASP A 105 15.54 10.21 -3.15
C ASP A 105 14.78 8.89 -2.92
N LYS A 106 14.85 7.96 -3.87
CA LYS A 106 14.13 6.67 -3.88
C LYS A 106 15.16 5.55 -3.83
N LYS A 107 15.06 4.68 -2.81
CA LYS A 107 15.94 3.51 -2.71
C LYS A 107 15.59 2.48 -3.80
N LEU A 108 16.20 2.62 -4.97
CA LEU A 108 16.06 1.69 -6.08
C LEU A 108 16.94 0.46 -5.85
N THR A 109 16.32 -0.71 -5.72
CA THR A 109 17.06 -1.97 -5.68
C THR A 109 16.22 -3.05 -6.34
N ILE A 110 16.67 -3.53 -7.49
CA ILE A 110 16.09 -4.70 -8.17
C ILE A 110 17.12 -5.82 -8.14
N THR A 111 16.69 -7.03 -7.81
CA THR A 111 17.56 -8.22 -7.76
C THR A 111 16.94 -9.36 -8.55
N ILE A 112 17.79 -10.13 -9.23
CA ILE A 112 17.36 -11.35 -9.91
C ILE A 112 17.08 -12.40 -8.84
N ARG A 113 15.82 -12.83 -8.73
CA ARG A 113 15.50 -14.03 -7.97
C ARG A 113 15.81 -15.25 -8.83
N ARG A 114 16.88 -15.96 -8.51
CA ARG A 114 17.10 -17.31 -9.02
C ARG A 114 16.12 -18.25 -8.32
N ALA A 115 15.42 -19.06 -9.12
CA ALA A 115 14.55 -20.14 -8.64
C ALA A 115 15.39 -21.36 -8.21
#